data_AF-A0A351CZ53-F1
#
_entry.id   AF-A0A351CZ53-F1
#
_cell.length_a   1.000
_cell.length_b   1.000
_cell.length_c   1.000
_cell.angle_alpha   90.00
_cell.angle_beta   90.00
_cell.angle_gamma   90.00
#
_symmetry.space_group_name_H-M   'P 1'
#
loop_
_entity.id
_entity.type
_entity.pdbx_description
1 polymer ?
#
loop_
_entity_poly.entity_id
_entity_poly.type
_entity_poly.pdbx_seq_one_letter_code
_entity_poly.pdbx_strand_id
1 'polypeptide(L)' 'MASGDAEFGITFVSELLPNKGLIVAGTFPDEIQLPTIYAVAIATASPNKEGAQALLGMLAGAEGHAALMNIGLEPIASTN' A
#
# COMPACT_ATOMS: atom_id res chain seq x y z
N MET A 1 -13.67 13.77 -8.29
CA MET A 1 -12.61 13.19 -7.46
C MET A 1 -11.35 14.01 -7.72
N ALA A 2 -10.31 13.60 -8.46
CA ALA A 2 -9.13 14.49 -8.58
C ALA A 2 -9.32 15.64 -9.59
N SER A 3 -10.06 15.40 -10.67
CA SER A 3 -10.37 16.40 -11.72
C SER A 3 -11.57 17.30 -11.43
N GLY A 4 -12.31 17.03 -10.34
CA GLY A 4 -13.54 17.74 -10.00
C GLY A 4 -14.83 17.20 -10.65
N ASP A 5 -14.76 16.24 -11.58
CA ASP A 5 -15.94 15.75 -12.33
C ASP A 5 -16.92 14.87 -11.52
N ALA A 6 -16.58 14.56 -10.26
CA ALA A 6 -17.40 13.76 -9.36
C ALA A 6 -17.22 14.23 -7.91
N GLU A 7 -18.30 14.34 -7.16
CA GLU A 7 -18.27 14.84 -5.78
C GLU A 7 -17.75 13.79 -4.79
N PHE A 8 -18.10 12.52 -5.00
CA PHE A 8 -17.70 11.38 -4.17
C PHE A 8 -17.11 10.25 -5.00
N GLY A 9 -16.30 9.44 -4.36
CA GLY A 9 -16.03 8.10 -4.84
C GLY A 9 -15.29 7.25 -3.83
N ILE A 10 -15.28 5.96 -4.12
CA ILE A 10 -14.80 4.90 -3.24
C ILE A 10 -13.72 4.16 -4.00
N THR A 11 -12.51 4.14 -3.45
CA THR A 11 -11.37 3.37 -3.98
C THR A 11 -10.39 3.11 -2.83
N PHE A 12 -9.24 2.51 -3.15
CA PHE A 12 -8.18 2.24 -2.19
C PHE A 12 -7.57 3.52 -1.62
N VAL A 13 -7.30 3.52 -0.31
CA VAL A 13 -6.64 4.65 0.38
C VAL A 13 -5.31 5.01 -0.29
N SER A 14 -4.61 4.02 -0.83
CA SER A 14 -3.36 4.20 -1.55
C SER A 14 -3.47 4.96 -2.87
N GLU A 15 -4.66 5.02 -3.45
CA GLU A 15 -4.95 5.87 -4.61
C GLU A 15 -5.39 7.27 -4.17
N LEU A 16 -5.89 7.44 -2.95
CA LEU A 16 -6.40 8.72 -2.47
C LEU A 16 -5.28 9.60 -1.89
N LEU A 17 -4.44 9.07 -1.00
CA LEU A 17 -3.43 9.88 -0.28
C LEU A 17 -2.42 10.60 -1.17
N PRO A 18 -1.93 10.03 -2.29
CA PRO A 18 -1.01 10.74 -3.17
C PRO A 18 -1.64 11.92 -3.93
N ASN A 19 -2.98 12.01 -3.99
CA ASN A 19 -3.71 12.98 -4.79
C ASN A 19 -4.09 14.23 -3.98
N LYS A 20 -3.37 15.33 -4.22
CA LYS A 20 -3.50 16.61 -3.49
C LYS A 20 -4.86 17.33 -3.65
N GLY A 21 -5.69 16.92 -4.60
CA GLY A 21 -7.01 17.51 -4.87
C GLY A 21 -8.17 16.84 -4.13
N LEU A 22 -7.88 15.88 -3.25
CA LEU A 22 -8.88 15.06 -2.58
C LEU A 22 -8.91 15.33 -1.07
N ILE A 23 -10.08 15.16 -0.48
CA ILE A 23 -10.27 15.04 0.95
C ILE A 23 -10.66 13.59 1.24
N VAL A 24 -9.91 12.90 2.10
CA VAL A 24 -10.22 11.53 2.51
C VAL A 24 -11.20 11.60 3.67
N ALA A 25 -12.43 11.15 3.44
CA ALA A 25 -13.49 11.15 4.45
C ALA A 25 -13.28 10.07 5.55
N GLY A 26 -12.50 9.03 5.26
CA GLY A 26 -12.21 7.92 6.15
C GLY A 26 -12.23 6.57 5.44
N THR A 27 -11.98 5.50 6.18
CA THR A 27 -12.20 4.11 5.73
C THR A 27 -13.59 3.63 6.13
N PHE A 28 -14.04 2.54 5.52
CA PHE A 28 -15.22 1.84 6.02
C PHE A 28 -14.94 1.23 7.41
N PRO A 29 -15.99 1.02 8.23
CA PRO A 29 -15.88 0.21 9.44
C PRO A 29 -15.32 -1.18 9.14
N ASP A 30 -14.49 -1.71 10.05
CA ASP A 30 -13.81 -2.99 9.91
C ASP A 30 -14.76 -4.14 9.55
N GLU A 31 -15.99 -4.12 10.07
CA GLU A 31 -16.99 -5.17 9.84
C GLU A 31 -17.44 -5.29 8.38
N ILE A 32 -17.29 -4.22 7.61
CA ILE A 32 -17.68 -4.16 6.19
C ILE A 32 -16.51 -3.78 5.27
N GLN A 33 -15.30 -3.69 5.82
CA GLN A 33 -14.10 -3.42 5.04
C GLN A 33 -13.57 -4.72 4.41
N LEU A 34 -13.10 -4.61 3.17
CA LEU A 34 -12.38 -5.69 2.49
C LEU A 34 -10.95 -5.22 2.20
N PRO A 35 -10.01 -5.35 3.16
CA PRO A 35 -8.63 -4.93 2.95
C PRO A 35 -7.97 -5.76 1.85
N THR A 36 -7.24 -5.10 0.95
CA THR A 36 -6.46 -5.77 -0.08
C THR A 36 -5.06 -6.05 0.45
N ILE A 37 -4.73 -7.33 0.56
CA ILE A 37 -3.41 -7.77 1.04
C ILE A 37 -2.42 -7.81 -0.12
N TYR A 38 -1.38 -6.98 -0.03
CA TYR A 38 -0.23 -7.02 -0.93
C TYR A 38 0.86 -7.92 -0.35
N ALA A 39 1.30 -8.90 -1.13
CA ALA A 39 2.39 -9.80 -0.77
C ALA A 39 3.47 -9.76 -1.86
N VAL A 40 4.71 -10.02 -1.45
CA VAL A 40 5.88 -10.06 -2.34
C VAL A 40 6.59 -11.40 -2.17
N ALA A 41 7.07 -11.97 -3.28
CA ALA A 41 7.80 -13.22 -3.28
C ALA A 41 8.87 -13.21 -4.37
N ILE A 42 9.95 -13.96 -4.14
CA ILE A 42 11.00 -14.17 -5.15
C ILE A 42 10.64 -15.42 -5.96
N ALA A 43 10.51 -15.28 -7.27
CA ALA A 43 10.28 -16.41 -8.16
C ALA A 43 11.41 -17.45 -8.05
N THR A 44 11.06 -18.74 -8.04
CA THR A 44 12.02 -19.84 -7.89
C THR A 44 13.11 -19.84 -8.97
N ALA A 45 12.74 -19.43 -10.18
CA ALA A 45 13.60 -19.29 -11.36
C ALA A 45 14.22 -17.90 -11.52
N SER A 46 14.20 -17.03 -10.49
CA SER A 46 14.79 -15.69 -10.60
C SER A 46 16.28 -15.78 -10.95
N PRO A 47 16.73 -15.10 -12.04
CA PRO A 47 18.14 -15.10 -12.45
C PRO A 47 19.02 -14.25 -11.53
N ASN A 48 18.41 -13.37 -10.72
CA ASN A 48 19.10 -12.53 -9.74
C ASN A 48 18.38 -12.59 -8.38
N LYS A 49 18.58 -13.69 -7.65
CA LYS A 49 17.97 -13.90 -6.33
C LYS A 49 18.52 -12.93 -5.28
N GLU A 50 19.82 -12.66 -5.31
CA GLU A 50 20.47 -11.76 -4.36
C GLU A 50 19.95 -10.34 -4.49
N GLY A 51 19.87 -9.81 -5.71
CA GLY A 51 19.28 -8.48 -5.95
C GLY A 51 17.81 -8.40 -5.56
N ALA A 52 17.03 -9.46 -5.80
CA ALA A 52 15.64 -9.53 -5.34
C ALA A 52 15.55 -9.54 -3.80
N GLN A 53 16.42 -10.28 -3.11
CA GLN A 53 16.49 -10.28 -1.65
C GLN A 53 16.88 -8.91 -1.10
N ALA A 54 17.85 -8.23 -1.73
CA ALA A 54 18.25 -6.89 -1.35
C ALA A 54 17.09 -5.89 -1.49
N LEU A 55 16.34 -5.94 -2.60
CA LEU A 55 15.15 -5.10 -2.79
C LEU A 55 14.08 -5.36 -1.73
N LEU A 56 13.77 -6.63 -1.44
CA LEU A 56 12.82 -6.98 -0.39
C LEU A 56 13.30 -6.51 0.99
N GLY A 57 14.59 -6.62 1.27
CA GLY A 57 15.20 -6.09 2.49
C GLY A 57 15.07 -4.57 2.60
N MET A 58 15.26 -3.83 1.51
CA MET A 58 15.05 -2.37 1.48
C MET A 58 13.58 -2.00 1.73
N LEU A 59 12.64 -2.69 1.09
CA LEU A 59 11.20 -2.47 1.29
C LEU A 59 10.76 -2.79 2.71
N ALA A 60 11.32 -3.85 3.31
CA ALA A 60 11.09 -4.22 4.72
C ALA A 60 11.89 -3.36 5.71
N GLY A 61 12.82 -2.53 5.25
CA GLY A 61 13.58 -1.61 6.10
C GLY A 61 12.75 -0.41 6.55
N ALA A 62 13.33 0.44 7.42
CA ALA A 62 12.65 1.60 7.97
C ALA A 62 12.21 2.61 6.91
N GLU A 63 13.04 2.87 5.90
CA GLU A 63 12.71 3.77 4.78
C GLU A 63 11.57 3.22 3.92
N GLY A 64 11.60 1.91 3.62
CA GLY A 64 10.53 1.23 2.89
C GLY A 64 9.21 1.28 3.64
N HIS A 65 9.21 1.00 4.95
CA HIS A 65 8.04 1.13 5.81
C HIS A 65 7.48 2.56 5.79
N ALA A 66 8.35 3.57 5.95
CA ALA A 66 7.92 4.97 5.93
C ALA A 66 7.31 5.35 4.57
N ALA A 67 7.90 4.90 3.46
CA ALA A 67 7.38 5.15 2.13
C ALA A 67 6.01 4.49 1.91
N LEU A 68 5.83 3.24 2.35
CA LEU A 68 4.56 2.51 2.25
C LEU A 68 3.44 3.16 3.07
N MET A 69 3.74 3.55 4.32
CA MET A 69 2.78 4.27 5.16
C MET A 69 2.41 5.64 4.59
N ASN A 70 3.38 6.36 3.99
CA ASN A 70 3.14 7.65 3.35
C ASN A 70 2.17 7.56 2.17
N ILE A 71 2.09 6.39 1.51
CA ILE A 71 1.11 6.13 0.45
C ILE A 71 -0.12 5.37 0.96
N GLY A 72 -0.35 5.25 2.27
CA GLY A 72 -1.58 4.67 2.82
C GLY A 72 -1.66 3.16 2.78
N LEU A 73 -0.52 2.47 2.65
CA LEU A 73 -0.43 1.05 2.92
C LEU A 73 -0.05 0.82 4.38
N GLU A 74 -0.64 -0.21 4.98
CA GLU A 74 -0.40 -0.58 6.36
C GLU A 74 0.39 -1.89 6.42
N PRO A 75 1.40 -2.00 7.30
CA PRO A 75 2.07 -3.27 7.54
C PRO A 75 1.09 -4.30 8.11
N ILE A 76 1.16 -5.54 7.62
CA ILE A 76 0.44 -6.65 8.27
C ILE A 76 1.13 -6.91 9.61
N ALA A 77 0.38 -6.87 10.70
CA ALA A 77 0.89 -7.25 12.01
C ALA A 77 1.49 -8.67 11.92
N SER A 78 2.74 -8.83 12.34
CA SER A 78 3.35 -10.16 12.40
C SER A 78 2.60 -11.00 13.43
N THR A 79 1.85 -12.00 12.96
CA THR A 79 1.32 -13.04 13.84
C THR A 79 2.52 -13.87 14.32
N ASN A 80 2.87 -13.71 15.60
CA ASN A 80 3.75 -14.65 16.31
C ASN A 80 3.05 -15.99 16.52
#